data_AF-A0A5Q4DHI1-F1
#
_entry.id   AF-A0A5Q4DHI1-F1
#
_cell.length_a   1.000
_cell.length_b   1.000
_cell.length_c   1.000
_cell.angle_alpha   90.00
_cell.angle_beta   90.00
_cell.angle_gamma   90.00
#
_symmetry.space_group_name_H-M   'P 1'
#
loop_
_entity.id
_entity.type
_entity.pdbx_description
1 polymer ?
#
loop_
_entity_poly.entity_id
_entity_poly.type
_entity_poly.pdbx_seq_one_letter_code
_entity_poly.pdbx_strand_id
1 'polypeptide(L)'
;MEETHGEIIVGVVSGLVVLIVTALLVFLHRRLTLDAALLACLRIRMGKLLEMREFLVELRDHQVEAGKPADFTAHVTPTGPGFFEDVRGDLYKYYLPSDFTRLIHFFHSFDEAEILIQGLCDDLAVVVARRSQPSGSPLPLSSDEATHLHARIDRAVGVIDSLRIDPLKKIGDLRLPDSTGVPGPVAVMKAGAVGEDESRLDPHPGTSVAPAETAAPHSP
;
A
#
# COMPACT_ATOMS: atom_id res chain seq x y z
N MET A 1 2.36 70.28 -10.45
CA MET A 1 2.29 69.25 -9.40
C MET A 1 1.63 67.95 -9.87
N GLU A 2 0.96 67.91 -11.03
CA GLU A 2 0.32 66.68 -11.54
C GLU A 2 1.30 65.68 -12.20
N GLU A 3 2.39 66.14 -12.83
CA GLU A 3 3.34 65.25 -13.52
C GLU A 3 4.05 64.25 -12.59
N THR A 4 4.35 64.65 -11.35
CA THR A 4 5.04 63.80 -10.37
C THR A 4 4.19 62.61 -9.88
N HIS A 5 2.87 62.69 -9.98
CA HIS A 5 2.00 61.58 -9.58
C HIS A 5 1.96 60.46 -10.64
N GLY A 6 2.04 60.82 -11.93
CA GLY A 6 2.07 59.85 -13.02
C GLY A 6 3.31 58.96 -12.98
N GLU A 7 4.48 59.54 -12.74
CA GLU A 7 5.75 58.81 -12.65
C GLU A 7 5.79 57.82 -11.48
N ILE A 8 5.23 58.21 -10.33
CA ILE A 8 5.13 57.33 -9.15
C ILE A 8 4.20 56.14 -9.44
N ILE A 9 3.05 56.37 -10.06
CA ILE A 9 2.10 55.30 -10.43
C ILE A 9 2.77 54.31 -11.39
N VAL A 10 3.47 54.79 -12.42
CA VAL A 10 4.18 53.93 -13.38
C VAL A 10 5.28 53.13 -12.68
N GLY A 11 6.03 53.74 -11.76
CA GLY A 11 7.03 53.05 -10.94
C GLY A 11 6.43 51.93 -10.08
N VAL A 12 5.30 52.20 -9.41
CA VAL A 12 4.62 51.20 -8.57
C VAL A 12 4.04 50.06 -9.41
N VAL A 13 3.39 50.37 -10.54
CA VAL A 13 2.80 49.37 -11.43
C VAL A 13 3.89 48.50 -12.05
N SER A 14 4.97 49.09 -12.55
CA SER A 14 6.09 48.32 -13.12
C SER A 14 6.76 47.41 -12.07
N GLY A 15 7.00 47.91 -10.86
CA GLY A 15 7.50 47.09 -9.75
C GLY A 15 6.57 45.92 -9.41
N LEU A 16 5.25 46.16 -9.36
CA LEU A 16 4.25 45.12 -9.10
C LEU A 16 4.24 44.06 -10.21
N VAL A 17 4.31 44.47 -11.47
CA VAL A 17 4.37 43.55 -12.62
C VAL A 17 5.60 42.67 -12.54
N VAL A 18 6.78 43.25 -12.27
CA VAL A 18 8.03 42.49 -12.13
C VAL A 18 7.92 41.47 -10.99
N LEU A 19 7.34 41.85 -9.85
CA LEU A 19 7.12 40.94 -8.72
C LEU A 19 6.18 39.78 -9.08
N ILE A 20 5.04 40.07 -9.72
CA ILE A 20 4.07 39.05 -10.14
C ILE A 20 4.69 38.09 -11.15
N VAL A 21 5.39 38.59 -12.16
CA VAL A 21 6.05 37.77 -13.18
C VAL A 21 7.13 36.90 -12.56
N THR A 22 7.96 37.47 -11.68
CA THR A 22 9.02 36.72 -11.01
C THR A 22 8.43 35.62 -10.12
N ALA A 23 7.39 35.93 -9.34
CA ALA A 23 6.72 34.95 -8.50
C ALA A 23 6.08 33.82 -9.33
N LEU A 24 5.45 34.15 -10.46
CA LEU A 24 4.86 33.18 -11.39
C LEU A 24 5.92 32.27 -12.01
N LEU A 25 7.06 32.83 -12.44
CA LEU A 25 8.17 32.05 -12.99
C LEU A 25 8.77 31.08 -11.96
N VAL A 26 8.99 31.56 -10.73
CA VAL A 26 9.49 30.71 -9.63
C VAL A 26 8.49 29.59 -9.31
N PHE A 27 7.19 29.92 -9.27
CA PHE A 27 6.13 28.94 -9.04
C PHE A 27 6.11 27.87 -10.14
N LEU A 28 6.12 28.28 -11.42
CA LEU A 28 6.10 27.35 -12.56
C LEU A 28 7.36 26.48 -12.59
N HIS A 29 8.54 27.07 -12.36
CA HIS A 29 9.79 26.33 -12.33
C HIS A 29 9.77 25.25 -11.24
N ARG A 30 9.36 25.59 -10.01
CA ARG A 30 9.26 24.61 -8.93
C ARG A 30 8.23 23.53 -9.22
N ARG A 31 7.06 23.89 -9.77
CA ARG A 31 6.02 22.93 -10.12
C ARG A 31 6.50 21.92 -11.18
N LEU A 32 7.19 22.39 -12.23
CA LEU A 32 7.72 21.53 -13.27
C LEU A 32 8.81 20.58 -12.74
N THR A 33 9.71 21.08 -11.90
CA THR A 33 10.75 20.26 -11.27
C THR A 33 10.14 19.19 -10.36
N LEU A 34 9.12 19.55 -9.57
CA LEU A 34 8.40 18.59 -8.73
C LEU A 34 7.65 17.54 -9.55
N ASP A 35 6.96 17.94 -10.63
CA ASP A 35 6.25 17.02 -11.53
C ASP A 35 7.20 16.01 -12.17
N ALA A 36 8.35 16.48 -12.68
CA ALA A 36 9.38 15.61 -13.24
C ALA A 36 9.95 14.63 -12.21
N ALA A 37 10.25 15.10 -11.00
CA ALA A 37 10.81 14.28 -9.93
C ALA A 37 9.79 13.24 -9.40
N LEU A 38 8.53 13.62 -9.23
CA LEU A 38 7.45 12.70 -8.85
C LEU A 38 7.23 11.63 -9.92
N LEU A 39 7.16 12.02 -11.20
CA LEU A 39 7.00 11.06 -12.29
C LEU A 39 8.19 10.11 -12.38
N ALA A 40 9.42 10.60 -12.17
CA ALA A 40 10.60 9.74 -12.12
C ALA A 40 10.54 8.76 -10.94
N CYS A 41 10.17 9.23 -9.75
CA CYS A 41 10.00 8.39 -8.56
C CYS A 41 8.94 7.30 -8.77
N LEU A 42 7.77 7.68 -9.30
CA LEU A 42 6.68 6.74 -9.60
C LEU A 42 7.09 5.70 -10.65
N ARG A 43 7.83 6.10 -11.70
CA ARG A 43 8.33 5.16 -12.71
C ARG A 43 9.31 4.15 -12.11
N ILE A 44 10.23 4.60 -11.24
CA ILE A 44 11.18 3.71 -10.56
C ILE A 44 10.43 2.73 -9.65
N ARG A 45 9.50 3.21 -8.82
CA ARG A 45 8.69 2.36 -7.94
C ARG A 45 7.84 1.36 -8.74
N MET A 46 7.21 1.81 -9.82
CA MET A 46 6.44 0.92 -10.70
C MET A 46 7.33 -0.14 -11.36
N GLY A 47 8.52 0.24 -11.82
CA GLY A 47 9.50 -0.71 -12.38
C GLY A 47 9.84 -1.81 -11.39
N LYS A 48 10.14 -1.44 -10.14
CA LYS A 48 10.41 -2.40 -9.06
C LYS A 48 9.21 -3.31 -8.77
N LEU A 49 7.99 -2.78 -8.74
CA LEU A 49 6.80 -3.62 -8.54
C LEU A 49 6.59 -4.61 -9.69
N LEU A 50 6.88 -4.22 -10.94
CA LEU A 50 6.78 -5.12 -12.08
C LEU A 50 7.85 -6.22 -12.04
N GLU A 51 9.10 -5.88 -11.70
CA GLU A 51 10.15 -6.88 -11.46
C GLU A 51 9.72 -7.85 -10.35
N MET A 52 9.13 -7.34 -9.27
CA MET A 52 8.63 -8.16 -8.18
C MET A 52 7.49 -9.08 -8.61
N ARG A 53 6.58 -8.59 -9.44
CA ARG A 53 5.49 -9.38 -10.00
C ARG A 53 6.02 -10.54 -10.83
N GLU A 54 7.01 -10.28 -11.69
CA GLU A 54 7.64 -11.32 -12.51
C GLU A 54 8.29 -12.39 -11.63
N PHE A 55 9.04 -11.96 -10.61
CA PHE A 55 9.60 -12.86 -9.60
C PHE A 55 8.54 -13.70 -8.89
N LEU A 56 7.43 -13.09 -8.46
CA LEU A 56 6.34 -13.79 -7.77
C LEU A 56 5.65 -14.82 -8.68
N VAL A 57 5.44 -14.48 -9.95
CA VAL A 57 4.88 -15.42 -10.93
C VAL A 57 5.83 -16.61 -11.16
N GLU A 58 7.14 -16.34 -11.29
CA GLU A 58 8.14 -17.40 -11.44
C GLU A 58 8.19 -18.32 -10.21
N LEU A 59 8.18 -17.72 -9.02
CA LEU A 59 8.13 -18.43 -7.73
C LEU A 59 6.91 -19.35 -7.66
N ARG A 60 5.74 -18.84 -8.02
CA ARG A 60 4.48 -19.60 -8.06
C ARG A 60 4.57 -20.78 -9.00
N ASP A 61 5.06 -20.56 -10.21
CA ASP A 61 4.96 -21.54 -11.29
C ASP A 61 6.06 -22.62 -11.23
N HIS A 62 7.19 -22.34 -10.58
CA HIS A 62 8.37 -23.23 -10.64
C HIS A 62 8.89 -23.71 -9.27
N GLN A 63 8.65 -22.98 -8.18
CA GLN A 63 9.28 -23.26 -6.89
C GLN A 63 8.28 -23.64 -5.79
N VAL A 64 7.02 -23.21 -5.90
CA VAL A 64 5.95 -23.63 -4.98
C VAL A 64 5.25 -24.86 -5.55
N GLU A 65 5.79 -26.04 -5.30
CA GLU A 65 5.15 -27.32 -5.64
C GLU A 65 5.13 -28.26 -4.44
N ALA A 66 4.00 -28.92 -4.23
CA ALA A 66 3.87 -29.95 -3.20
C ALA A 66 4.84 -31.11 -3.48
N GLY A 67 5.55 -31.57 -2.44
CA GLY A 67 6.51 -32.67 -2.58
C GLY A 67 7.90 -32.26 -3.07
N LYS A 68 8.12 -31.01 -3.50
CA LYS A 68 9.46 -30.49 -3.81
C LYS A 68 10.07 -29.76 -2.60
N PRO A 69 11.41 -29.80 -2.45
CA PRO A 69 12.08 -28.99 -1.44
C PRO A 69 11.93 -27.50 -1.74
N ALA A 70 11.67 -26.73 -0.67
CA ALA A 70 11.61 -25.28 -0.71
C ALA A 70 13.02 -24.69 -0.81
N ASP A 71 13.51 -24.40 -2.01
CA ASP A 71 14.75 -23.65 -2.22
C ASP A 71 14.42 -22.25 -2.75
N PHE A 72 14.08 -21.35 -1.83
CA PHE A 72 13.70 -19.98 -2.14
C PHE A 72 14.82 -19.03 -1.72
N THR A 73 15.34 -18.23 -2.66
CA THR A 73 16.24 -17.11 -2.37
C THR A 73 15.56 -15.81 -2.79
N ALA A 74 14.66 -15.32 -1.92
CA ALA A 74 13.96 -14.06 -2.12
C ALA A 74 14.41 -13.06 -1.05
N HIS A 75 15.15 -12.02 -1.45
CA HIS A 75 15.39 -10.85 -0.60
C HIS A 75 14.81 -9.63 -1.26
N VAL A 76 13.69 -9.17 -0.71
CA VAL A 76 13.10 -7.89 -1.07
C VAL A 76 13.69 -6.84 -0.15
N THR A 77 14.32 -5.84 -0.75
CA THR A 77 14.73 -4.64 -0.02
C THR A 77 13.61 -3.61 -0.19
N PRO A 78 12.90 -3.23 0.89
CA PRO A 78 11.86 -2.22 0.80
C PRO A 78 12.43 -0.92 0.25
N THR A 79 11.62 -0.16 -0.50
CA THR A 79 12.11 1.06 -1.17
C THR A 79 12.43 2.19 -0.18
N GLY A 80 12.15 1.99 1.13
CA GLY A 80 12.44 2.92 2.22
C GLY A 80 11.45 4.08 2.30
N PRO A 81 11.50 4.89 3.38
CA PRO A 81 10.69 6.11 3.48
C PRO A 81 11.00 6.99 2.28
N GLY A 82 9.98 7.18 1.45
CA GLY A 82 10.15 7.62 0.08
C GLY A 82 10.32 9.12 -0.05
N PHE A 83 10.95 9.52 -1.17
CA PHE A 83 10.96 10.87 -1.75
C PHE A 83 9.63 11.63 -1.58
N PHE A 84 8.49 10.93 -1.61
CA PHE A 84 7.17 11.51 -1.38
C PHE A 84 7.03 12.22 -0.03
N GLU A 85 7.45 11.59 1.08
CA GLU A 85 7.35 12.22 2.41
C GLU A 85 8.27 13.43 2.53
N ASP A 86 9.45 13.38 1.90
CA ASP A 86 10.39 14.51 1.85
C ASP A 86 9.81 15.73 1.13
N VAL A 87 9.05 15.51 0.04
CA VAL A 87 8.47 16.60 -0.76
C VAL A 87 7.03 16.93 -0.38
N ARG A 88 6.37 16.13 0.47
CA ARG A 88 4.93 16.25 0.80
C ARG A 88 4.53 17.65 1.25
N GLY A 89 5.35 18.29 2.08
CA GLY A 89 5.12 19.65 2.56
C GLY A 89 5.19 20.71 1.46
N ASP A 90 5.94 20.44 0.39
CA ASP A 90 6.01 21.31 -0.78
C ASP A 90 4.89 21.01 -1.78
N LEU A 91 4.42 19.76 -1.89
CA LEU A 91 3.31 19.41 -2.80
C LEU A 91 2.04 20.23 -2.52
N TYR A 92 1.69 20.44 -1.25
CA TYR A 92 0.51 21.24 -0.89
C TYR A 92 0.58 22.69 -1.40
N LYS A 93 1.78 23.23 -1.64
CA LYS A 93 1.98 24.62 -2.12
C LYS A 93 1.81 24.77 -3.63
N TYR A 94 2.01 23.70 -4.40
CA TYR A 94 2.08 23.76 -5.86
C TYR A 94 0.99 22.95 -6.58
N TYR A 95 0.27 22.08 -5.86
CA TYR A 95 -0.78 21.23 -6.40
C TYR A 95 -2.16 21.63 -5.90
N LEU A 96 -3.18 21.37 -6.73
CA LEU A 96 -4.57 21.48 -6.31
C LEU A 96 -4.88 20.39 -5.27
N PRO A 97 -5.83 20.63 -4.34
CA PRO A 97 -6.21 19.63 -3.34
C PRO A 97 -6.61 18.28 -3.95
N SER A 98 -7.26 18.28 -5.11
CA SER A 98 -7.63 17.05 -5.83
C SER A 98 -6.42 16.23 -6.29
N ASP A 99 -5.40 16.89 -6.83
CA ASP A 99 -4.20 16.24 -7.35
C ASP A 99 -3.32 15.75 -6.20
N PHE A 100 -3.24 16.54 -5.14
CA PHE A 100 -2.54 16.17 -3.91
C PHE A 100 -3.15 14.92 -3.26
N THR A 101 -4.48 14.87 -3.14
CA THR A 101 -5.18 13.70 -2.61
C THR A 101 -4.95 12.46 -3.49
N ARG A 102 -4.99 12.61 -4.82
CA ARG A 102 -4.67 11.50 -5.74
C ARG A 102 -3.25 10.98 -5.54
N LEU A 103 -2.28 11.88 -5.41
CA LEU A 103 -0.89 11.51 -5.13
C LEU A 103 -0.76 10.74 -3.82
N ILE A 104 -1.36 11.24 -2.72
CA ILE A 104 -1.33 10.55 -1.42
C ILE A 104 -1.89 9.14 -1.54
N HIS A 105 -3.10 8.99 -2.09
CA HIS A 105 -3.73 7.67 -2.21
C HIS A 105 -2.86 6.73 -3.03
N PHE A 106 -2.28 7.23 -4.12
CA PHE A 106 -1.47 6.42 -4.99
C PHE A 106 -0.18 5.94 -4.32
N PHE A 107 0.55 6.83 -3.63
CA PHE A 107 1.74 6.45 -2.87
C PHE A 107 1.40 5.49 -1.72
N HIS A 108 0.27 5.69 -1.04
CA HIS A 108 -0.19 4.78 0.00
C HIS A 108 -0.47 3.38 -0.55
N SER A 109 -1.09 3.26 -1.72
CA SER A 109 -1.32 1.96 -2.36
C SER A 109 -0.02 1.26 -2.78
N PHE A 110 1.02 2.02 -3.15
CA PHE A 110 2.36 1.45 -3.36
C PHE A 110 2.94 0.90 -2.08
N ASP A 111 2.87 1.66 -0.98
CA ASP A 111 3.43 1.24 0.30
C ASP A 111 2.68 0.00 0.83
N GLU A 112 1.36 -0.07 0.66
CA GLU A 112 0.56 -1.27 0.96
C GLU A 112 1.00 -2.49 0.15
N ALA A 113 1.25 -2.33 -1.16
CA ALA A 113 1.74 -3.41 -2.01
C ALA A 113 3.14 -3.87 -1.56
N GLU A 114 4.06 -2.95 -1.28
CA GLU A 114 5.39 -3.28 -0.75
C GLU A 114 5.31 -4.04 0.58
N ILE A 115 4.44 -3.63 1.50
CA ILE A 115 4.22 -4.32 2.79
C ILE A 115 3.70 -5.74 2.58
N LEU A 116 2.73 -5.93 1.68
CA LEU A 116 2.18 -7.26 1.37
C LEU A 116 3.25 -8.20 0.80
N ILE A 117 4.07 -7.69 -0.12
CA ILE A 117 5.18 -8.42 -0.73
C ILE A 117 6.24 -8.77 0.32
N GLN A 118 6.60 -7.80 1.17
CA GLN A 118 7.57 -8.02 2.24
C GLN A 118 7.09 -9.12 3.20
N GLY A 119 5.84 -9.06 3.65
CA GLY A 119 5.27 -10.08 4.52
C GLY A 119 5.27 -11.47 3.87
N LEU A 120 4.99 -11.56 2.57
CA LEU A 120 5.11 -12.82 1.83
C LEU A 120 6.56 -13.36 1.81
N CYS A 121 7.54 -12.48 1.62
CA CYS A 121 8.96 -12.86 1.61
C CYS A 121 9.46 -13.30 2.99
N ASP A 122 9.01 -12.63 4.05
CA ASP A 122 9.33 -13.01 5.43
C ASP A 122 8.76 -14.40 5.75
N ASP A 123 7.52 -14.69 5.33
CA ASP A 123 6.92 -16.01 5.50
C ASP A 123 7.65 -17.10 4.72
N LEU A 124 8.07 -16.82 3.48
CA LEU A 124 8.91 -17.73 2.69
C LEU A 124 10.24 -17.99 3.40
N ALA A 125 10.90 -16.95 3.93
CA ALA A 125 12.15 -17.07 4.67
C ALA A 125 11.99 -17.96 5.91
N VAL A 126 10.87 -17.84 6.63
CA VAL A 126 10.55 -18.73 7.78
C VAL A 126 10.36 -20.17 7.32
N VAL A 127 9.67 -20.41 6.21
CA VAL A 127 9.47 -21.75 5.65
C VAL A 127 10.80 -22.38 5.25
N VAL A 128 11.68 -21.64 4.57
CA VAL A 128 13.04 -22.09 4.24
C VAL A 128 13.83 -22.37 5.52
N ALA A 129 13.87 -21.43 6.46
CA ALA A 129 14.66 -21.57 7.69
C ALA A 129 14.23 -22.78 8.53
N ARG A 130 12.93 -23.08 8.62
CA ARG A 130 12.42 -24.28 9.31
C ARG A 130 12.87 -25.59 8.65
N ARG A 131 13.16 -25.56 7.35
CA ARG A 131 13.40 -26.75 6.52
C ARG A 131 14.85 -26.95 6.13
N SER A 132 15.65 -25.90 6.24
CA SER A 132 17.11 -25.94 6.18
C SER A 132 17.66 -26.46 7.51
N GLN A 133 17.51 -27.77 7.76
CA GLN A 133 18.17 -28.42 8.91
C GLN A 133 19.68 -28.54 8.66
N PRO A 134 20.54 -28.39 9.70
CA PRO A 134 22.00 -28.45 9.54
C PRO A 134 22.57 -29.80 9.08
N SER A 135 21.77 -30.88 9.01
CA SER A 135 22.27 -32.24 8.75
C SER A 135 21.40 -33.11 7.85
N GLY A 136 20.44 -32.54 7.10
CA GLY A 136 19.49 -33.32 6.31
C GLY A 136 19.01 -32.61 5.04
N SER A 137 18.61 -33.41 4.05
CA SER A 137 17.99 -32.94 2.80
C SER A 137 16.77 -32.07 3.08
N PRO A 138 16.57 -30.95 2.34
CA PRO A 138 15.47 -30.02 2.58
C PRO A 138 14.12 -30.75 2.58
N LEU A 139 13.31 -30.51 3.62
CA LEU A 139 12.00 -31.13 3.74
C LEU A 139 11.06 -30.66 2.61
N PRO A 140 10.29 -31.57 1.98
CA PRO A 140 9.34 -31.20 0.95
C PRO A 140 8.17 -30.37 1.51
N LEU A 141 7.61 -29.49 0.67
CA LEU A 141 6.40 -28.74 0.99
C LEU A 141 5.18 -29.66 1.14
N SER A 142 4.34 -29.39 2.15
CA SER A 142 3.04 -30.05 2.27
C SER A 142 2.05 -29.48 1.24
N SER A 143 1.01 -30.24 0.90
CA SER A 143 -0.03 -29.79 -0.02
C SER A 143 -0.77 -28.54 0.48
N ASP A 144 -1.03 -28.47 1.79
CA ASP A 144 -1.74 -27.35 2.41
C ASP A 144 -0.91 -26.07 2.38
N GLU A 145 0.40 -26.17 2.63
CA GLU A 145 1.31 -25.03 2.57
C GLU A 145 1.53 -24.52 1.14
N ALA A 146 1.68 -25.43 0.17
CA ALA A 146 1.79 -25.05 -1.23
C ALA A 146 0.52 -24.30 -1.67
N THR A 147 -0.66 -24.80 -1.30
CA THR A 147 -1.94 -24.14 -1.58
C THR A 147 -2.02 -22.76 -0.93
N HIS A 148 -1.61 -22.65 0.34
CA HIS A 148 -1.59 -21.37 1.06
C HIS A 148 -0.61 -20.36 0.44
N LEU A 149 0.58 -20.80 0.03
CA LEU A 149 1.57 -19.96 -0.64
C LEU A 149 1.08 -19.49 -2.02
N HIS A 150 0.48 -20.37 -2.82
CA HIS A 150 -0.14 -19.99 -4.09
C HIS A 150 -1.20 -18.90 -3.89
N ALA A 151 -2.12 -19.10 -2.93
CA ALA A 151 -3.18 -18.13 -2.67
C ALA A 151 -2.64 -16.75 -2.26
N ARG A 152 -1.52 -16.72 -1.52
CA ARG A 152 -0.88 -15.46 -1.13
C ARG A 152 -0.10 -14.81 -2.26
N ILE A 153 0.59 -15.59 -3.07
CA ILE A 153 1.27 -15.09 -4.27
C ILE A 153 0.24 -14.50 -5.24
N ASP A 154 -0.86 -15.21 -5.52
CA ASP A 154 -1.92 -14.74 -6.41
C ASP A 154 -2.56 -13.44 -5.89
N ARG A 155 -2.71 -13.30 -4.57
CA ARG A 155 -3.18 -12.04 -3.96
C ARG A 155 -2.18 -10.91 -4.20
N ALA A 156 -0.90 -11.13 -3.97
CA ALA A 156 0.14 -10.12 -4.17
C ALA A 156 0.23 -9.69 -5.65
N VAL A 157 0.20 -10.65 -6.58
CA VAL A 157 0.16 -10.40 -8.03
C VAL A 157 -1.09 -9.62 -8.40
N GLY A 158 -2.26 -9.98 -7.87
CA GLY A 158 -3.52 -9.28 -8.13
C GLY A 158 -3.51 -7.82 -7.67
N VAL A 159 -2.91 -7.54 -6.51
CA VAL A 159 -2.72 -6.15 -6.03
C VAL A 159 -1.80 -5.39 -6.99
N ILE A 160 -0.65 -5.95 -7.38
CA ILE A 160 0.26 -5.28 -8.33
C ILE A 160 -0.43 -5.03 -9.68
N ASP A 161 -1.20 -5.99 -10.18
CA ASP A 161 -1.95 -5.84 -11.43
C ASP A 161 -3.02 -4.76 -11.34
N SER A 162 -3.67 -4.59 -10.18
CA SER A 162 -4.62 -3.48 -9.95
C SER A 162 -3.96 -2.10 -9.93
N LEU A 163 -2.68 -2.03 -9.55
CA LEU A 163 -1.90 -0.80 -9.52
C LEU A 163 -1.27 -0.47 -10.88
N ARG A 164 -1.31 -1.40 -11.83
CA ARG A 164 -0.68 -1.25 -13.13
C ARG A 164 -1.35 -0.14 -13.92
N ILE A 165 -0.68 1.01 -13.99
CA ILE A 165 -1.08 2.12 -14.83
C ILE A 165 -0.39 2.00 -16.18
N ASP A 166 -1.14 2.29 -17.26
CA ASP A 166 -0.60 2.73 -18.55
C ASP A 166 0.54 3.75 -18.36
N PRO A 167 1.45 3.93 -19.33
CA PRO A 167 2.62 4.80 -19.15
C PRO A 167 2.22 6.20 -18.66
N LEU A 168 2.56 6.50 -17.39
CA LEU A 168 2.28 7.77 -16.75
C LEU A 168 2.99 8.91 -17.50
N LYS A 169 2.21 9.74 -18.19
CA LYS A 169 2.72 10.94 -18.87
C LYS A 169 2.63 12.16 -17.98
N LYS A 170 1.60 12.24 -17.13
CA LYS A 170 1.35 13.34 -16.18
C LYS A 170 0.74 12.82 -14.87
N ILE A 171 0.89 13.58 -13.79
CA ILE A 171 0.23 13.29 -12.50
C ILE A 171 -1.29 13.23 -12.63
N GLY A 172 -1.89 14.01 -13.53
CA GLY A 172 -3.33 13.96 -13.81
C GLY A 172 -3.82 12.62 -14.38
N ASP A 173 -2.91 11.80 -14.92
CA ASP A 173 -3.21 10.48 -15.48
C ASP A 173 -3.30 9.39 -14.39
N LEU A 174 -2.98 9.73 -13.13
CA LEU A 174 -3.16 8.84 -11.99
C LEU A 174 -4.65 8.51 -11.86
N ARG A 175 -4.99 7.27 -12.21
CA ARG A 175 -6.28 6.68 -11.87
C ARG A 175 -6.23 6.30 -10.40
N LEU A 176 -7.22 6.78 -9.65
CA LEU A 176 -7.43 6.27 -8.30
C LEU A 176 -7.72 4.76 -8.45
N PRO A 177 -7.01 3.89 -7.72
CA PRO A 177 -7.42 2.49 -7.67
C PRO A 177 -8.86 2.46 -7.14
N ASP A 178 -9.74 1.73 -7.83
CA ASP A 178 -11.11 1.57 -7.39
C ASP A 178 -11.08 1.01 -5.96
N SER A 179 -11.49 1.83 -5.00
CA SER A 179 -11.45 1.56 -3.55
C SER A 179 -12.42 0.45 -3.12
N THR A 180 -12.91 -0.36 -4.05
CA THR A 180 -13.72 -1.55 -3.84
C THR A 180 -12.93 -2.85 -3.91
N GLY A 181 -11.65 -2.83 -4.33
CA GLY A 181 -10.86 -4.04 -4.58
C GLY A 181 -9.69 -4.33 -3.62
N VAL A 182 -9.18 -3.34 -2.89
CA VAL A 182 -8.05 -3.54 -1.97
C VAL A 182 -8.59 -3.70 -0.55
N PRO A 183 -8.58 -4.92 0.03
CA PRO A 183 -8.98 -5.10 1.42
C PRO A 183 -8.00 -4.35 2.33
N GLY A 184 -8.48 -3.27 2.96
CA GLY A 184 -7.68 -2.48 3.88
C GLY A 184 -7.19 -3.27 5.11
N PRO A 185 -6.32 -2.67 5.94
CA PRO A 185 -5.61 -3.33 7.04
C PRO A 185 -6.51 -4.09 8.04
N VAL A 186 -7.76 -3.66 8.19
CA VAL A 186 -8.73 -4.26 9.11
C VAL A 186 -9.18 -5.65 8.66
N ALA A 187 -9.17 -5.94 7.36
CA ALA A 187 -9.44 -7.29 6.85
C ALA A 187 -8.24 -8.23 7.05
N VAL A 188 -7.02 -7.69 7.12
CA VAL A 188 -5.78 -8.45 7.30
C VAL A 188 -5.64 -8.98 8.73
N MET A 189 -6.03 -8.18 9.74
CA MET A 189 -6.05 -8.66 11.13
C MET A 189 -7.14 -9.70 11.40
N LYS A 190 -8.25 -9.67 10.65
CA LYS A 190 -9.36 -10.62 10.86
C LYS A 190 -9.17 -11.95 10.16
N ALA A 191 -8.41 -11.99 9.06
CA ALA A 191 -8.10 -13.23 8.33
C ALA A 191 -6.92 -14.01 8.91
N GLY A 192 -6.01 -13.37 9.65
CA GLY A 192 -4.88 -14.02 10.34
C GLY A 192 -5.22 -14.59 11.72
N ALA A 193 -6.43 -14.36 12.23
CA ALA A 193 -6.89 -14.81 13.55
C ALA A 193 -7.92 -15.95 13.49
N VAL A 194 -8.11 -16.61 12.34
CA VAL A 194 -8.92 -17.83 12.25
C VAL A 194 -7.98 -19.03 12.17
N GLY A 195 -7.38 -19.31 13.32
CA GLY A 195 -6.43 -20.41 13.50
C GLY A 195 -6.04 -20.59 14.97
N GLU A 196 -6.89 -20.19 15.91
CA GLU A 196 -6.77 -20.59 17.31
C GLU A 196 -8.09 -21.25 17.74
N ASP A 197 -7.97 -22.56 17.91
CA ASP A 197 -8.79 -23.51 18.66
C ASP A 197 -9.89 -22.90 19.58
N GLU A 198 -11.13 -22.80 19.09
CA GLU A 198 -12.33 -22.72 19.94
C GLU A 198 -13.00 -24.09 20.05
N SER A 199 -12.32 -25.01 20.72
CA SER A 199 -12.97 -26.13 21.39
C SER A 199 -13.52 -25.66 22.74
N ARG A 200 -14.73 -25.05 22.76
CA ARG A 200 -15.62 -25.08 23.94
C ARG A 200 -17.03 -24.50 23.69
N LEU A 201 -18.00 -25.37 23.97
CA LEU A 201 -19.39 -25.13 24.42
C LEU A 201 -20.49 -24.91 23.35
N ASP A 202 -21.20 -26.01 23.10
CA ASP A 202 -22.55 -26.10 22.53
C ASP A 202 -23.56 -25.13 23.18
N PRO A 203 -24.46 -24.51 22.39
CA PRO A 203 -25.72 -24.00 22.89
C PRO A 203 -26.88 -24.93 22.46
N HIS A 204 -27.52 -25.59 23.42
CA HIS A 204 -28.84 -26.20 23.22
C HIS A 204 -29.92 -25.11 23.06
N PRO A 205 -30.90 -25.28 22.14
CA PRO A 205 -32.00 -24.35 21.96
C PRO A 205 -33.20 -24.71 22.85
N GLY A 206 -33.87 -23.72 23.43
CA GLY A 206 -35.08 -23.98 24.22
C GLY A 206 -35.74 -22.75 24.84
N THR A 207 -36.56 -22.08 24.04
CA THR A 207 -37.88 -21.55 24.40
C THR A 207 -37.99 -20.41 25.44
N SER A 208 -38.44 -19.26 24.92
CA SER A 208 -39.07 -18.14 25.62
C SER A 208 -40.40 -18.52 26.29
N VAL A 209 -40.58 -18.23 27.58
CA VAL A 209 -41.80 -17.62 28.16
C VAL A 209 -41.41 -16.83 29.42
N ALA A 210 -41.98 -15.62 29.58
CA ALA A 210 -41.80 -14.71 30.71
C ALA A 210 -42.79 -15.03 31.88
N PRO A 211 -43.02 -14.14 32.88
CA PRO A 211 -42.75 -14.34 34.30
C PRO A 211 -44.00 -14.57 35.19
N ALA A 212 -43.79 -14.97 36.46
CA ALA A 212 -44.46 -14.48 37.69
C ALA A 212 -44.69 -15.56 38.77
N GLU A 213 -44.53 -15.10 40.02
CA GLU A 213 -45.34 -15.42 41.21
C GLU A 213 -44.96 -16.57 42.18
N THR A 214 -44.42 -16.14 43.34
CA THR A 214 -44.80 -16.47 44.73
C THR A 214 -44.79 -17.92 45.24
N ALA A 215 -43.91 -18.21 46.21
CA ALA A 215 -44.28 -18.57 47.59
C ALA A 215 -43.03 -18.79 48.48
N ALA A 216 -43.10 -18.31 49.71
CA ALA A 216 -42.10 -18.39 50.78
C ALA A 216 -42.22 -19.72 51.58
N PRO A 217 -41.79 -19.77 52.85
CA PRO A 217 -40.44 -20.01 53.37
C PRO A 217 -40.36 -21.36 54.15
N HIS A 218 -39.20 -21.73 54.69
CA HIS A 218 -39.08 -22.24 56.08
C HIS A 218 -37.61 -22.53 56.44
N SER A 219 -37.12 -21.81 57.45
CA SER A 219 -36.02 -22.23 58.32
C SER A 219 -36.54 -23.18 59.40
N PRO A 220 -35.65 -23.93 60.03
CA PRO A 220 -35.41 -23.75 61.47
C PRO A 220 -34.02 -23.17 61.80
#